data_AF-A0A1F9I7R2-F1
#
_entry.id   AF-A0A1F9I7R2-F1
#
_cell.length_a   1.000
_cell.length_b   1.000
_cell.length_c   1.000
_cell.angle_alpha   90.00
_cell.angle_beta   90.00
_cell.angle_gamma   90.00
#
_symmetry.space_group_name_H-M   'P 1'
#
loop_
_entity.id
_entity.type
_entity.pdbx_description
1 polymer ?
#
loop_
_entity_poly.entity_id
_entity_poly.type
_entity_poly.pdbx_seq_one_letter_code
_entity_poly.pdbx_strand_id
1 'polypeptide(L)'
;GGKRQAEEWLGLIGYRLARLGEDGAFFMAHSIVTNEMRSGLREEMRAVRTKLDPIVHFLEVLRETQGRDPHIHPGDMIWESEISEAVRANSRLERTLNEMREISGSRTTDSSIDRVRRVLEQLVKAGYIAETNAASKGYQVTGKVQYLYQLLNFINENTPLLSDDGVVDSIDTQLRLDVPDGDRSGLQSP
;
A
#
# COMPACT_ATOMS: atom_id res chain seq x y z
N GLY A 1 -23.24 -13.28 2.60
CA GLY A 1 -22.92 -13.99 1.34
C GLY A 1 -21.44 -13.99 1.07
N GLY A 2 -20.88 -12.88 0.57
CA GLY A 2 -19.49 -12.83 0.06
C GLY A 2 -18.36 -12.96 1.10
N LYS A 3 -18.54 -12.50 2.34
CA LYS A 3 -17.51 -12.60 3.41
C LYS A 3 -17.08 -14.06 3.66
N ARG A 4 -18.06 -14.97 3.76
CA ARG A 4 -17.84 -16.39 4.05
C ARG A 4 -17.10 -17.11 2.92
N GLN A 5 -17.41 -16.75 1.66
CA GLN A 5 -16.70 -17.27 0.48
C GLN A 5 -15.26 -16.75 0.39
N ALA A 6 -15.02 -15.48 0.77
CA ALA A 6 -13.67 -14.93 0.84
C ALA A 6 -12.85 -15.61 1.95
N GLU A 7 -13.44 -15.85 3.12
CA GLU A 7 -12.79 -16.57 4.23
C GLU A 7 -12.43 -18.02 3.85
N GLU A 8 -13.35 -18.73 3.17
CA GLU A 8 -13.09 -20.10 2.68
C GLU A 8 -11.98 -20.13 1.62
N TRP A 9 -11.99 -19.19 0.66
CA TRP A 9 -10.96 -19.12 -0.37
C TRP A 9 -9.58 -18.76 0.20
N LEU A 10 -9.53 -17.80 1.14
CA LEU A 10 -8.28 -17.42 1.81
C LEU A 10 -7.71 -18.56 2.66
N GLY A 11 -8.57 -19.32 3.34
CA GLY A 11 -8.15 -20.49 4.10
C GLY A 11 -7.47 -21.56 3.24
N LEU A 12 -7.92 -21.74 2.00
CA LEU A 12 -7.30 -22.69 1.05
C LEU A 12 -5.89 -22.29 0.60
N ILE A 13 -5.53 -21.01 0.69
CA ILE A 13 -4.23 -20.47 0.31
C ILE A 13 -3.36 -20.07 1.51
N GLY A 14 -3.73 -20.46 2.74
CA GLY A 14 -2.93 -20.22 3.95
C GLY A 14 -3.12 -18.85 4.61
N TYR A 15 -4.15 -18.13 4.21
CA TYR A 15 -4.45 -16.79 4.70
C TYR A 15 -5.80 -16.74 5.44
N ARG A 16 -6.00 -15.70 6.24
CA ARG A 16 -7.26 -15.35 6.91
C ARG A 16 -7.63 -13.92 6.58
N LEU A 17 -8.93 -13.65 6.57
CA LEU A 17 -9.46 -12.30 6.48
C LEU A 17 -9.34 -11.64 7.86
N ALA A 18 -8.51 -10.61 7.97
CA ALA A 18 -8.38 -9.76 9.16
C ALA A 18 -9.11 -8.43 8.92
N ARG A 19 -9.59 -7.78 9.98
CA ARG A 19 -10.29 -6.48 9.89
C ARG A 19 -9.67 -5.51 10.89
N LEU A 20 -9.48 -4.27 10.48
CA LEU A 20 -9.02 -3.20 11.36
C LEU A 20 -10.21 -2.63 12.16
N GLY A 21 -10.39 -3.06 13.41
CA GLY A 21 -11.51 -2.58 14.26
C GLY A 21 -12.91 -2.97 13.76
N GLU A 22 -13.95 -2.45 14.40
CA GLU A 22 -15.35 -2.80 14.08
C GLU A 22 -15.87 -2.21 12.76
N ASP A 23 -15.22 -1.17 12.19
CA ASP A 23 -15.65 -0.49 10.97
C ASP A 23 -14.57 -0.39 9.87
N GLY A 24 -13.36 -0.89 10.09
CA GLY A 24 -12.27 -0.75 9.11
C GLY A 24 -12.24 -1.81 8.02
N ALA A 25 -11.25 -1.63 7.14
CA ALA A 25 -11.05 -2.44 5.94
C ALA A 25 -10.60 -3.87 6.27
N PHE A 26 -10.97 -4.80 5.39
CA PHE A 26 -10.52 -6.18 5.45
C PHE A 26 -9.19 -6.35 4.71
N PHE A 27 -8.26 -7.09 5.31
CA PHE A 27 -6.97 -7.43 4.73
C PHE A 27 -6.62 -8.90 4.95
N MET A 28 -5.57 -9.35 4.31
CA MET A 28 -5.13 -10.75 4.31
C MET A 28 -4.01 -10.96 5.35
N ALA A 29 -4.18 -11.89 6.27
CA ALA A 29 -3.20 -12.21 7.32
C ALA A 29 -2.85 -13.71 7.31
N HIS A 30 -1.62 -14.11 7.61
CA HIS A 30 -1.25 -15.54 7.67
C HIS A 30 -1.73 -16.18 8.99
N SER A 31 -2.09 -17.48 8.99
CA SER A 31 -2.73 -18.13 10.15
C SER A 31 -1.77 -18.67 11.23
N ILE A 32 -0.48 -18.78 10.95
CA ILE A 32 0.60 -19.07 11.92
C ILE A 32 1.83 -18.30 11.43
N VAL A 33 2.45 -17.49 12.28
CA VAL A 33 3.54 -16.59 11.87
C VAL A 33 4.82 -17.01 12.57
N THR A 34 5.65 -17.82 11.92
CA THR A 34 7.03 -18.03 12.40
C THR A 34 7.80 -16.70 12.28
N ASN A 35 8.89 -16.52 13.05
CA ASN A 35 9.70 -15.30 13.00
C ASN A 35 10.25 -15.02 11.59
N GLU A 36 10.54 -16.07 10.81
CA GLU A 36 11.00 -15.97 9.43
C GLU A 36 9.93 -15.36 8.53
N MET A 37 8.66 -15.77 8.69
CA MET A 37 7.53 -15.24 7.90
C MET A 37 7.19 -13.80 8.29
N ARG A 38 7.29 -13.48 9.58
CA ARG A 38 7.18 -12.12 10.15
C ARG A 38 8.22 -11.19 9.52
N SER A 39 9.47 -11.66 9.45
CA SER A 39 10.57 -10.91 8.84
C SER A 39 10.40 -10.77 7.32
N GLY A 40 9.94 -11.81 6.63
CA GLY A 40 9.67 -11.77 5.19
C GLY A 40 8.57 -10.77 4.82
N LEU A 41 7.46 -10.77 5.57
CA LEU A 41 6.35 -9.81 5.37
C LEU A 41 6.81 -8.37 5.62
N ARG A 42 7.62 -8.15 6.66
CA ARG A 42 8.21 -6.83 6.96
C ARG A 42 9.09 -6.33 5.82
N GLU A 43 9.89 -7.22 5.23
CA GLU A 43 10.73 -6.87 4.09
C GLU A 43 9.90 -6.55 2.84
N GLU A 44 8.82 -7.31 2.59
CA GLU A 44 7.89 -7.03 1.50
C GLU A 44 7.18 -5.68 1.69
N MET A 45 6.68 -5.37 2.90
CA MET A 45 6.08 -4.08 3.20
C MET A 45 7.06 -2.92 3.05
N ARG A 46 8.32 -3.09 3.48
CA ARG A 46 9.39 -2.10 3.24
C ARG A 46 9.63 -1.91 1.75
N ALA A 47 9.72 -2.99 0.98
CA ALA A 47 9.92 -2.93 -0.47
C ALA A 47 8.74 -2.24 -1.19
N VAL A 48 7.50 -2.47 -0.75
CA VAL A 48 6.32 -1.76 -1.25
C VAL A 48 6.42 -0.28 -0.90
N ARG A 49 6.70 0.06 0.35
CA ARG A 49 6.86 1.46 0.80
C ARG A 49 7.92 2.21 -0.01
N THR A 50 9.11 1.63 -0.18
CA THR A 50 10.21 2.23 -0.97
C THR A 50 9.79 2.55 -2.41
N LYS A 51 8.87 1.77 -3.00
CA LYS A 51 8.34 2.04 -4.33
C LYS A 51 7.27 3.13 -4.36
N LEU A 52 6.45 3.22 -3.32
CA LEU A 52 5.27 4.09 -3.27
C LEU A 52 5.55 5.49 -2.69
N ASP A 53 6.41 5.58 -1.68
CA ASP A 53 6.79 6.84 -1.02
C ASP A 53 7.21 7.93 -2.03
N PRO A 54 8.12 7.65 -3.00
CA PRO A 54 8.57 8.69 -3.93
C PRO A 54 7.46 9.19 -4.86
N ILE A 55 6.47 8.34 -5.17
CA ILE A 55 5.33 8.72 -6.00
C ILE A 55 4.45 9.71 -5.24
N VAL A 56 4.07 9.35 -4.01
CA VAL A 56 3.26 10.22 -3.14
C VAL A 56 3.97 11.55 -2.91
N HIS A 57 5.25 11.51 -2.55
CA HIS A 57 6.04 12.70 -2.29
C HIS A 57 6.10 13.64 -3.50
N PHE A 58 6.29 13.09 -4.71
CA PHE A 58 6.29 13.89 -5.93
C PHE A 58 4.95 14.61 -6.16
N LEU A 59 3.84 13.91 -5.97
CA LEU A 59 2.49 14.47 -6.16
C LEU A 59 2.18 15.56 -5.11
N GLU A 60 2.60 15.36 -3.87
CA GLU A 60 2.47 16.36 -2.79
C GLU A 60 3.29 17.61 -3.07
N VAL A 61 4.57 17.45 -3.42
CA VAL A 61 5.43 18.60 -3.76
C VAL A 61 4.87 19.33 -4.97
N LEU A 62 4.39 18.61 -6.00
CA LEU A 62 3.73 19.23 -7.16
C LEU A 62 2.53 20.09 -6.72
N ARG A 63 1.65 19.58 -5.86
CA ARG A 63 0.51 20.34 -5.34
C ARG A 63 0.90 21.54 -4.50
N GLU A 64 1.88 21.38 -3.62
CA GLU A 64 2.44 22.47 -2.81
C GLU A 64 3.00 23.58 -3.70
N THR A 65 3.73 23.23 -4.78
CA THR A 65 4.24 24.23 -5.74
C THR A 65 3.14 24.97 -6.48
N GLN A 66 1.95 24.35 -6.62
CA GLN A 66 0.77 24.97 -7.20
C GLN A 66 -0.05 25.79 -6.18
N GLY A 67 0.37 25.82 -4.90
CA GLY A 67 -0.40 26.45 -3.82
C GLY A 67 -1.74 25.77 -3.55
N ARG A 68 -1.84 24.46 -3.83
CA ARG A 68 -3.06 23.65 -3.65
C ARG A 68 -2.91 22.73 -2.44
N ASP A 69 -4.00 22.06 -2.09
CA ASP A 69 -3.97 20.95 -1.13
C ASP A 69 -2.91 19.92 -1.56
N PRO A 70 -1.96 19.54 -0.68
CA PRO A 70 -0.93 18.54 -0.99
C PRO A 70 -1.50 17.20 -1.47
N HIS A 71 -2.70 16.82 -1.05
CA HIS A 71 -3.34 15.60 -1.51
C HIS A 71 -3.93 15.78 -2.91
N ILE A 72 -3.63 14.82 -3.77
CA ILE A 72 -4.29 14.73 -5.07
C ILE A 72 -5.55 13.89 -4.92
N HIS A 73 -6.66 14.39 -5.45
CA HIS A 73 -7.95 13.72 -5.40
C HIS A 73 -8.32 13.08 -6.75
N PRO A 74 -9.12 12.00 -6.74
CA PRO A 74 -9.68 11.46 -7.96
C PRO A 74 -10.47 12.52 -8.72
N GLY A 75 -10.32 12.52 -10.05
CA GLY A 75 -10.95 13.50 -10.94
C GLY A 75 -10.11 14.76 -11.18
N ASP A 76 -9.08 15.00 -10.36
CA ASP A 76 -8.16 16.11 -10.57
C ASP A 76 -7.46 16.02 -11.93
N MET A 77 -7.21 17.18 -12.53
CA MET A 77 -6.50 17.29 -13.79
C MET A 77 -5.05 17.70 -13.58
N ILE A 78 -4.18 17.11 -14.39
CA ILE A 78 -2.74 17.34 -14.42
C ILE A 78 -2.30 17.46 -15.88
N TRP A 79 -1.45 18.44 -16.18
CA TRP A 79 -0.93 18.68 -17.53
C TRP A 79 0.59 18.62 -17.55
N GLU A 80 1.15 17.97 -18.58
CA GLU A 80 2.61 17.85 -18.76
C GLU A 80 3.30 19.22 -18.77
N SER A 81 2.69 20.22 -19.42
CA SER A 81 3.22 21.58 -19.52
C SER A 81 3.34 22.25 -18.15
N GLU A 82 2.30 22.14 -17.33
CA GLU A 82 2.25 22.71 -15.98
C GLU A 82 3.30 22.06 -15.07
N ILE A 83 3.42 20.73 -15.10
CA ILE A 83 4.45 20.03 -14.32
C ILE A 83 5.85 20.44 -14.79
N SER A 84 6.06 20.49 -16.11
CA SER A 84 7.36 20.85 -16.68
C SER A 84 7.77 22.27 -16.30
N GLU A 85 6.81 23.20 -16.24
CA GLU A 85 7.04 24.56 -15.78
C GLU A 85 7.32 24.61 -14.28
N ALA A 86 6.52 23.92 -13.46
CA ALA A 86 6.73 23.83 -12.01
C ALA A 86 8.11 23.23 -11.67
N VAL A 87 8.55 22.20 -12.38
CA VAL A 87 9.89 21.58 -12.21
C VAL A 87 10.99 22.59 -12.52
N ARG A 88 10.86 23.39 -13.60
CA ARG A 88 11.85 24.42 -13.94
C ARG A 88 11.90 25.54 -12.90
N ALA A 89 10.76 25.86 -12.29
CA ALA A 89 10.64 26.95 -11.33
C ALA A 89 10.98 26.54 -9.89
N ASN A 90 11.01 25.24 -9.57
CA ASN A 90 11.15 24.75 -8.20
C ASN A 90 12.20 23.64 -8.06
N SER A 91 13.31 23.98 -7.41
CA SER A 91 14.43 23.05 -7.19
C SER A 91 14.10 21.86 -6.27
N ARG A 92 13.12 21.98 -5.36
CA ARG A 92 12.64 20.84 -4.54
C ARG A 92 11.86 19.84 -5.40
N LEU A 93 10.98 20.34 -6.27
CA LEU A 93 10.26 19.48 -7.22
C LEU A 93 11.21 18.83 -8.22
N GLU A 94 12.23 19.55 -8.69
CA GLU A 94 13.27 18.98 -9.54
C GLU A 94 14.08 17.88 -8.84
N ARG A 95 14.45 18.06 -7.56
CA ARG A 95 15.10 17.00 -6.77
C ARG A 95 14.20 15.77 -6.64
N THR A 96 12.92 15.97 -6.32
CA THR A 96 11.95 14.88 -6.19
C THR A 96 11.78 14.13 -7.52
N LEU A 97 11.74 14.86 -8.64
CA LEU A 97 11.72 14.25 -9.98
C LEU A 97 12.98 13.41 -10.26
N ASN A 98 14.14 13.83 -9.76
CA ASN A 98 15.38 13.04 -9.87
C ASN A 98 15.34 11.77 -9.02
N GLU A 99 14.69 11.78 -7.87
CA GLU A 99 14.51 10.59 -7.02
C GLU A 99 13.59 9.56 -7.70
N MET A 100 12.68 10.00 -8.58
CA MET A 100 11.84 9.11 -9.39
C MET A 100 12.56 8.44 -10.57
N ARG A 101 13.88 8.61 -10.74
CA ARG A 101 14.63 8.04 -11.87
C ARG A 101 14.52 6.53 -11.96
N GLU A 102 14.68 5.83 -10.83
CA GLU A 102 14.58 4.36 -10.78
C GLU A 102 13.18 3.86 -11.13
N ILE A 103 12.15 4.62 -10.76
CA ILE A 103 10.73 4.28 -11.02
C ILE A 103 10.37 4.53 -12.50
N SER A 104 10.87 5.63 -13.07
CA SER A 104 10.58 6.05 -14.45
C SER A 104 11.52 5.49 -15.51
N GLY A 105 12.65 4.88 -15.10
CA GLY A 105 13.72 4.45 -16.00
C GLY A 105 14.43 5.61 -16.71
N SER A 106 14.41 6.81 -16.11
CA SER A 106 14.99 8.03 -16.71
C SER A 106 16.52 8.06 -16.61
N ARG A 107 17.20 8.44 -17.70
CA ARG A 107 18.67 8.54 -17.73
C ARG A 107 19.15 9.90 -17.27
N THR A 108 20.37 10.00 -16.72
CA THR A 108 20.94 11.27 -16.23
C THR A 108 20.99 12.35 -17.31
N THR A 109 21.17 11.95 -18.57
CA THR A 109 21.21 12.82 -19.76
C THR A 109 19.84 13.32 -20.22
N ASP A 110 18.74 12.76 -19.71
CA ASP A 110 17.39 13.14 -20.14
C ASP A 110 17.06 14.56 -19.67
N SER A 111 16.40 15.35 -20.53
CA SER A 111 15.95 16.69 -20.16
C SER A 111 14.90 16.62 -19.05
N SER A 112 14.63 17.74 -18.35
CA SER A 112 13.57 17.76 -17.34
C SER A 112 12.20 17.43 -17.92
N ILE A 113 11.92 17.82 -19.16
CA ILE A 113 10.66 17.50 -19.86
C ILE A 113 10.57 16.00 -20.15
N ASP A 114 11.66 15.38 -20.63
CA ASP A 114 11.66 13.94 -20.90
C ASP A 114 11.49 13.12 -19.63
N ARG A 115 12.09 13.56 -18.52
CA ARG A 115 11.90 12.96 -17.19
C ARG A 115 10.45 13.07 -16.73
N VAL A 116 9.81 14.23 -16.89
CA VAL A 116 8.38 14.42 -16.57
C VAL A 116 7.52 13.47 -17.40
N ARG A 117 7.77 13.35 -18.71
CA ARG A 117 7.04 12.43 -19.59
C ARG A 117 7.16 10.98 -19.13
N ARG A 118 8.37 10.51 -18.85
CA ARG A 118 8.59 9.14 -18.37
C ARG A 118 7.89 8.86 -17.04
N VAL A 119 7.88 9.84 -16.12
CA VAL A 119 7.11 9.72 -14.88
C VAL A 119 5.62 9.60 -15.17
N LEU A 120 5.06 10.47 -16.01
CA LEU A 120 3.64 10.42 -16.38
C LEU A 120 3.27 9.09 -17.06
N GLU A 121 4.09 8.61 -17.99
CA GLU A 121 3.93 7.30 -18.64
C GLU A 121 3.87 6.16 -17.60
N GLN A 122 4.76 6.20 -16.61
CA GLN A 122 4.78 5.20 -15.55
C GLN A 122 3.56 5.30 -14.63
N LEU A 123 3.07 6.51 -14.32
CA LEU A 123 1.84 6.72 -13.55
C LEU A 123 0.60 6.25 -14.33
N VAL A 124 0.57 6.42 -15.65
CA VAL A 124 -0.47 5.86 -16.53
C VAL A 124 -0.40 4.33 -16.51
N LYS A 125 0.78 3.76 -16.73
CA LYS A 125 1.00 2.30 -16.71
C LYS A 125 0.61 1.67 -15.37
N ALA A 126 0.89 2.37 -14.27
CA ALA A 126 0.47 1.95 -12.94
C ALA A 126 -1.03 2.17 -12.68
N GLY A 127 -1.73 2.91 -13.53
CA GLY A 127 -3.16 3.20 -13.43
C GLY A 127 -3.50 4.23 -12.36
N TYR A 128 -2.56 5.10 -11.95
CA TYR A 128 -2.84 6.20 -11.03
C TYR A 128 -3.47 7.39 -11.74
N ILE A 129 -3.08 7.62 -12.99
CA ILE A 129 -3.66 8.64 -13.87
C ILE A 129 -4.08 8.01 -15.19
N ALA A 130 -5.02 8.64 -15.88
CA ALA A 130 -5.47 8.25 -17.21
C ALA A 130 -5.30 9.43 -18.17
N GLU A 131 -4.74 9.20 -19.36
CA GLU A 131 -4.66 10.23 -20.39
C GLU A 131 -6.07 10.54 -20.89
N THR A 132 -6.45 11.81 -20.83
CA THR A 132 -7.78 12.29 -21.28
C THR A 132 -7.72 12.90 -22.66
N ASN A 133 -6.57 13.48 -23.03
CA ASN A 133 -6.37 14.10 -24.32
C ASN A 133 -4.88 14.06 -24.69
N ALA A 134 -4.56 13.34 -25.76
CA ALA A 134 -3.19 13.18 -26.24
C ALA A 134 -2.60 14.44 -26.88
N ALA A 135 -3.44 15.32 -27.44
CA ALA A 135 -2.99 16.57 -28.05
C ALA A 135 -2.59 17.61 -27.00
N SER A 136 -3.34 17.71 -25.90
CA SER A 136 -3.03 18.63 -24.79
C SER A 136 -2.13 18.03 -23.72
N LYS A 137 -1.79 16.73 -23.81
CA LYS A 137 -1.03 15.98 -22.79
C LYS A 137 -1.63 16.17 -21.39
N GLY A 138 -2.96 16.05 -21.34
CA GLY A 138 -3.76 16.17 -20.13
C GLY A 138 -4.13 14.81 -19.55
N TYR A 139 -4.00 14.68 -18.24
CA TYR A 139 -4.25 13.45 -17.50
C TYR A 139 -5.23 13.69 -16.36
N GLN A 140 -6.15 12.76 -16.15
CA GLN A 140 -7.07 12.76 -15.02
C GLN A 140 -6.62 11.74 -13.99
N VAL A 141 -6.65 12.13 -12.72
CA VAL A 141 -6.30 11.26 -11.61
C VAL A 141 -7.43 10.28 -11.34
N THR A 142 -7.08 9.01 -11.14
CA THR A 142 -8.05 7.92 -10.89
C THR A 142 -8.28 7.70 -9.39
N GLY A 143 -9.30 6.90 -9.06
CA GLY A 143 -9.55 6.44 -7.69
C GLY A 143 -8.39 5.65 -7.07
N LYS A 144 -7.47 5.11 -7.89
CA LYS A 144 -6.32 4.32 -7.40
C LYS A 144 -5.36 5.15 -6.54
N VAL A 145 -5.36 6.48 -6.66
CA VAL A 145 -4.57 7.37 -5.80
C VAL A 145 -5.05 7.31 -4.34
N GLN A 146 -6.34 7.11 -4.08
CA GLN A 146 -6.84 6.95 -2.71
C GLN A 146 -6.35 5.66 -2.07
N TYR A 147 -6.31 4.58 -2.86
CA TYR A 147 -5.73 3.31 -2.44
C TYR A 147 -4.24 3.45 -2.10
N LEU A 148 -3.49 4.23 -2.91
CA LEU A 148 -2.08 4.53 -2.66
C LEU A 148 -1.87 5.16 -1.27
N TYR A 149 -2.63 6.21 -0.93
CA TYR A 149 -2.54 6.86 0.38
C TYR A 149 -2.93 5.91 1.53
N GLN A 150 -4.04 5.17 1.38
CA GLN A 150 -4.49 4.21 2.40
C GLN A 150 -3.47 3.10 2.66
N LEU A 151 -2.88 2.56 1.60
CA LEU A 151 -1.87 1.51 1.70
C LEU A 151 -0.61 2.04 2.38
N LEU A 152 -0.18 3.25 2.04
CA LEU A 152 1.01 3.85 2.65
C LEU A 152 0.80 4.16 4.14
N ASN A 153 -0.36 4.70 4.50
CA ASN A 153 -0.75 4.91 5.90
C ASN A 153 -0.79 3.60 6.66
N PHE A 154 -1.41 2.57 6.10
CA PHE A 154 -1.43 1.23 6.68
C PHE A 154 -0.02 0.71 6.93
N ILE A 155 0.89 0.80 5.95
CA ILE A 155 2.28 0.36 6.13
C ILE A 155 2.96 1.17 7.23
N ASN A 156 2.79 2.48 7.27
CA ASN A 156 3.42 3.35 8.27
C ASN A 156 2.91 3.08 9.69
N GLU A 157 1.62 2.83 9.87
CA GLU A 157 1.00 2.49 11.15
C GLU A 157 1.42 1.10 11.65
N ASN A 158 1.61 0.14 10.73
CA ASN A 158 1.85 -1.26 11.08
C ASN A 158 3.35 -1.64 11.11
N THR A 159 4.22 -0.89 10.42
CA THR A 159 5.67 -1.16 10.45
C THR A 159 6.26 -1.13 11.88
N PRO A 160 5.89 -0.19 12.76
CA PRO A 160 6.31 -0.21 14.16
C PRO A 160 5.81 -1.44 14.93
N LEU A 161 4.57 -1.89 14.68
CA LEU A 161 3.97 -3.07 15.31
C LEU A 161 4.66 -4.38 14.91
N LEU A 162 5.33 -4.39 13.75
CA LEU A 162 6.16 -5.50 13.26
C LEU A 162 7.63 -5.40 13.69
N SER A 163 8.00 -4.35 14.44
CA SER A 163 9.37 -4.06 14.87
C SER A 163 9.65 -4.52 16.31
N ASP A 164 8.65 -4.97 17.06
CA ASP A 164 8.88 -5.52 18.40
C ASP A 164 9.28 -6.99 18.33
N ASP A 165 10.57 -7.24 18.58
CA ASP A 165 11.13 -8.55 18.95
C ASP A 165 10.58 -9.07 20.31
N GLY A 166 9.62 -8.37 20.93
CA GLY A 166 9.04 -8.65 22.24
C GLY A 166 7.61 -9.21 22.24
N VAL A 167 6.96 -9.41 21.07
CA VAL A 167 5.63 -10.04 21.04
C VAL A 167 5.78 -11.55 21.24
N VAL A 168 5.79 -11.97 22.50
CA VAL A 168 5.61 -13.37 22.89
C VAL A 168 4.22 -13.79 22.43
N ASP A 169 4.15 -14.78 21.55
CA ASP A 169 2.91 -15.45 21.16
C ASP A 169 2.24 -15.99 22.43
N SER A 170 1.31 -15.21 22.98
CA SER A 170 0.28 -15.74 23.86
C SER A 170 -0.85 -16.16 22.94
N ILE A 171 -0.72 -17.38 22.41
CA ILE A 171 -1.90 -18.11 21.93
C ILE A 171 -2.78 -18.26 23.16
N ASP A 172 -3.82 -17.43 23.24
CA ASP A 172 -4.82 -17.52 24.28
C ASP A 172 -5.44 -18.93 24.20
N THR A 173 -4.99 -19.81 25.09
CA THR A 173 -5.36 -21.23 25.09
C THR A 173 -6.78 -21.41 25.65
N GLN A 174 -7.49 -20.33 25.96
CA GLN A 174 -8.86 -20.33 26.50
C GLN A 174 -9.98 -20.44 25.46
N LEU A 175 -9.71 -20.96 24.26
CA LEU A 175 -10.75 -21.52 23.40
C LEU A 175 -10.66 -23.04 23.29
N ARG A 176 -10.32 -23.71 24.39
CA ARG A 176 -10.64 -25.13 24.55
C ARG A 176 -12.14 -25.24 24.78
N LEU A 177 -12.89 -25.38 23.69
CA LEU A 177 -14.30 -25.78 23.69
C LEU A 177 -14.52 -26.87 24.74
N ASP A 178 -15.44 -26.61 25.64
CA ASP A 178 -16.01 -27.58 26.56
C ASP A 178 -16.41 -28.84 25.78
N VAL A 179 -15.63 -29.90 25.95
CA VAL A 179 -16.09 -31.25 25.64
C VAL A 179 -16.89 -31.68 26.87
N PRO A 180 -18.21 -31.90 26.78
CA PRO A 180 -18.96 -32.41 27.92
C PRO A 180 -18.46 -33.83 28.20
N ASP A 181 -18.02 -34.06 29.44
CA ASP A 181 -17.62 -35.38 29.94
C ASP A 181 -18.79 -36.35 29.84
N GLY A 182 -18.82 -37.09 28.73
CA GLY A 182 -19.67 -38.24 28.52
C GLY A 182 -19.09 -39.44 29.23
N ASP A 183 -19.73 -39.80 30.34
CA ASP A 183 -19.98 -41.17 30.81
C ASP A 183 -18.77 -42.13 30.93
N ARG A 184 -18.30 -42.29 32.16
CA ARG A 184 -17.66 -43.55 32.61
C ARG A 184 -18.33 -44.03 33.89
N SER A 185 -19.55 -44.51 33.71
CA SER A 185 -20.22 -45.42 34.64
C SER A 185 -19.52 -46.79 34.65
N GLY A 186 -18.99 -47.18 35.81
CA GLY A 186 -18.88 -48.57 36.26
C GLY A 186 -17.71 -49.40 35.74
N LEU A 187 -16.83 -49.83 36.65
CA LEU A 187 -16.68 -51.26 37.00
C LEU A 187 -15.74 -51.42 38.20
N GLN A 188 -16.23 -52.15 39.19
CA GLN A 188 -15.62 -52.47 40.46
C GLN A 188 -14.45 -53.45 40.34
N SER A 189 -13.69 -53.50 41.43
CA SER A 189 -12.57 -54.36 41.82
C SER A 189 -12.74 -55.86 41.55
N PRO A 190 -11.67 -56.65 41.73
CA PRO A 190 -11.41 -57.21 43.07
C PRO A 190 -10.10 -56.74 43.72
#